data_AF-A0A1V6A5H6-F1
#
_entry.id   AF-A0A1V6A5H6-F1
#
_cell.length_a   1.000
_cell.length_b   1.000
_cell.length_c   1.000
_cell.angle_alpha   90.00
_cell.angle_beta   90.00
_cell.angle_gamma   90.00
#
_symmetry.space_group_name_H-M   'P 1'
#
loop_
_entity.id
_entity.type
_entity.pdbx_description
1 polymer ?
#
loop_
_entity_poly.entity_id
_entity_poly.type
_entity_poly.pdbx_seq_one_letter_code
_entity_poly.pdbx_strand_id
1 'polypeptide(L)'
;MIAYSDEGRLVGHLVIGVEMLDGKIASIENFPERLALDLRHIILSHHGEFEYGSPKRPKTMEALVVHFMDDLDAKLNAFQSIVAADAANTDTEWTAYNRFFERYLYKRKKGETAG
;
A
#
# COMPACT_ATOMS: atom_id res chain seq x y z
N MET A 1 -8.66 -8.57 -6.55
CA MET A 1 -7.31 -8.86 -7.10
C MET A 1 -6.46 -9.46 -5.99
N ILE A 2 -5.93 -10.67 -6.20
CA ILE A 2 -5.20 -11.55 -5.26
C ILE A 2 -5.85 -11.72 -3.88
N ALA A 3 -5.86 -10.71 -3.00
CA ALA A 3 -6.37 -10.78 -1.62
C ALA A 3 -7.84 -11.23 -1.45
N TYR A 4 -8.65 -11.22 -2.50
CA TYR A 4 -10.08 -11.57 -2.45
C TYR A 4 -10.40 -13.00 -2.92
N SER A 5 -9.42 -13.75 -3.48
CA SER A 5 -9.61 -15.16 -3.81
C SER A 5 -9.41 -16.05 -2.57
N ASP A 6 -9.86 -17.30 -2.65
CA ASP A 6 -9.61 -18.29 -1.58
C ASP A 6 -8.11 -18.42 -1.31
N GLU A 7 -7.32 -18.51 -2.37
CA GLU A 7 -5.85 -18.52 -2.28
C GLU A 7 -5.30 -17.27 -1.62
N GLY A 8 -5.77 -16.07 -2.00
CA GLY A 8 -5.33 -14.82 -1.36
C GLY A 8 -5.69 -14.71 0.11
N ARG A 9 -6.82 -15.30 0.52
CA ARG A 9 -7.26 -15.34 1.93
C ARG A 9 -6.53 -16.40 2.75
N LEU A 10 -6.16 -17.52 2.14
CA LEU A 10 -5.51 -18.65 2.83
C LEU A 10 -3.98 -18.56 2.83
N VAL A 11 -3.38 -18.14 1.71
CA VAL A 11 -1.93 -18.09 1.49
C VAL A 11 -1.39 -16.68 1.73
N GLY A 12 -2.14 -15.66 1.31
CA GLY A 12 -1.76 -14.25 1.47
C GLY A 12 -1.01 -13.68 0.28
N HIS A 13 -1.30 -12.42 -0.04
CA HIS A 13 -0.79 -11.75 -1.24
C HIS A 13 0.73 -11.59 -1.28
N LEU A 14 1.42 -11.54 -0.12
CA LEU A 14 2.87 -11.46 -0.05
C LEU A 14 3.54 -12.71 -0.60
N VAL A 15 3.07 -13.88 -0.15
CA VAL A 15 3.59 -15.19 -0.56
C VAL A 15 3.30 -15.40 -2.04
N ILE A 16 2.06 -15.15 -2.46
CA ILE A 16 1.66 -15.24 -3.87
C ILE A 16 2.50 -14.28 -4.74
N GLY A 17 2.78 -13.07 -4.26
CA GLY A 17 3.63 -12.11 -4.97
C GLY A 17 5.07 -12.62 -5.17
N VAL A 18 5.64 -13.28 -4.17
CA VAL A 18 6.97 -13.93 -4.27
C VAL A 18 6.93 -15.12 -5.24
N GLU A 19 5.88 -15.96 -5.19
CA GLU A 19 5.72 -17.09 -6.11
C GLU A 19 5.60 -16.63 -7.56
N MET A 20 4.84 -15.57 -7.82
CA MET A 20 4.74 -14.94 -9.15
C MET A 20 6.09 -14.40 -9.62
N LEU A 21 6.83 -13.73 -8.74
CA LEU A 21 8.17 -13.22 -9.03
C LEU A 21 9.12 -14.39 -9.38
N ASP A 22 9.14 -15.45 -8.57
CA ASP A 22 10.00 -16.60 -8.76
C ASP A 22 9.68 -17.34 -10.06
N GLY A 23 8.39 -17.51 -10.38
CA GLY A 23 7.95 -18.06 -11.67
C GLY A 23 8.44 -17.23 -12.85
N LYS A 24 8.46 -15.89 -12.71
CA LYS A 24 8.97 -15.01 -13.78
C LYS A 24 10.49 -15.07 -13.89
N ILE A 25 11.21 -15.07 -12.78
CA ILE A 25 12.68 -15.21 -12.74
C ILE A 25 13.12 -16.50 -13.40
N ALA A 26 12.43 -17.61 -13.13
CA ALA A 26 12.73 -18.92 -13.73
C ALA A 26 12.61 -18.95 -15.27
N SER A 27 11.83 -18.03 -15.85
CA SER A 27 11.70 -17.89 -17.32
C SER A 27 12.85 -17.12 -17.99
N ILE A 28 13.76 -16.54 -17.22
CA ILE A 28 14.85 -15.68 -17.71
C ILE A 28 16.18 -16.42 -17.51
N GLU A 29 16.84 -16.75 -18.61
CA GLU A 29 18.14 -17.40 -18.57
C GLU A 29 19.19 -16.51 -17.86
N ASN A 30 19.99 -17.11 -16.98
CA ASN A 30 21.07 -16.43 -16.24
C ASN A 30 20.61 -15.21 -15.43
N PHE A 31 19.38 -15.22 -14.88
CA PHE A 31 18.92 -14.14 -14.00
C PHE A 31 19.83 -14.01 -12.76
N PRO A 32 20.30 -12.79 -12.40
CA PRO A 32 21.23 -12.63 -11.29
C PRO A 32 20.62 -13.00 -9.93
N GLU A 33 21.23 -13.95 -9.22
CA GLU A 33 20.73 -14.41 -7.91
C GLU A 33 20.62 -13.29 -6.87
N ARG A 34 21.57 -12.36 -6.88
CA ARG A 34 21.54 -11.23 -5.96
C ARG A 34 20.34 -10.32 -6.22
N LEU A 35 20.06 -10.03 -7.48
CA LEU A 35 18.88 -9.24 -7.85
C LEU A 35 17.58 -9.96 -7.47
N ALA A 36 17.53 -11.30 -7.63
CA ALA A 36 16.38 -12.08 -7.21
C ALA A 36 16.13 -11.95 -5.69
N LEU A 37 17.19 -11.99 -4.89
CA LEU A 37 17.10 -11.79 -3.44
C LEU A 37 16.60 -10.39 -3.09
N ASP A 38 17.14 -9.35 -3.73
CA ASP A 38 16.75 -7.96 -3.48
C ASP A 38 15.27 -7.72 -3.86
N LEU A 39 14.80 -8.29 -4.98
CA LEU A 39 13.39 -8.21 -5.40
C LEU A 39 12.44 -8.93 -4.44
N ARG A 40 12.80 -10.13 -3.96
CA ARG A 40 12.01 -10.82 -2.92
C ARG A 40 11.95 -10.00 -1.65
N HIS A 41 13.06 -9.38 -1.24
CA HIS A 41 13.10 -8.54 -0.05
C HIS A 41 12.18 -7.31 -0.20
N ILE A 42 12.13 -6.68 -1.38
CA ILE A 42 11.18 -5.60 -1.66
C ILE A 42 9.74 -6.07 -1.44
N ILE A 43 9.33 -7.19 -2.07
CA ILE A 43 7.96 -7.72 -1.92
C ILE A 43 7.66 -8.09 -0.47
N LEU A 44 8.59 -8.75 0.21
CA LEU A 44 8.36 -9.21 1.58
C LEU A 44 8.40 -8.08 2.62
N SER A 45 8.94 -6.90 2.29
CA SER A 45 9.08 -5.81 3.25
C SER A 45 8.27 -4.55 2.95
N HIS A 46 7.50 -4.53 1.86
CA HIS A 46 6.80 -3.30 1.43
C HIS A 46 5.74 -2.80 2.43
N HIS A 47 5.18 -3.65 3.28
CA HIS A 47 4.31 -3.20 4.38
C HIS A 47 5.07 -2.40 5.46
N GLY A 48 6.41 -2.40 5.45
CA GLY A 48 7.24 -1.54 6.28
C GLY A 48 7.38 -2.00 7.72
N GLU A 49 6.27 -2.12 8.43
CA GLU A 49 6.20 -2.38 9.87
C GLU A 49 5.51 -3.70 10.18
N PHE A 50 5.87 -4.32 11.30
CA PHE A 50 5.27 -5.59 11.72
C PHE A 50 3.78 -5.42 12.03
N GLU A 51 3.42 -4.26 12.59
CA GLU A 51 2.06 -3.84 12.90
C GLU A 51 1.20 -3.68 11.63
N TYR A 52 1.82 -3.44 10.47
CA TYR A 52 1.15 -3.38 9.16
C TYR A 52 1.12 -4.74 8.46
N GLY A 53 1.52 -5.82 9.15
CA GLY A 53 1.55 -7.18 8.61
C GLY A 53 2.81 -7.50 7.79
N SER A 54 3.85 -6.67 7.88
CA SER A 54 5.12 -6.96 7.21
C SER A 54 5.88 -8.09 7.92
N PRO A 55 6.33 -9.15 7.23
CA PRO A 55 7.20 -10.17 7.84
C PRO A 55 8.61 -9.65 8.10
N LYS A 56 9.04 -8.56 7.43
CA LYS A 56 10.35 -7.90 7.61
C LYS A 56 10.26 -6.41 7.37
N ARG A 57 10.98 -5.61 8.17
CA ARG A 57 11.24 -4.20 7.82
C ARG A 57 12.12 -4.06 6.56
N PRO A 58 11.96 -3.00 5.75
CA PRO A 58 12.87 -2.65 4.66
C PRO A 58 14.33 -2.57 5.13
N LYS A 59 15.26 -3.03 4.27
CA LYS A 59 16.72 -3.10 4.57
C LYS A 59 17.59 -2.60 3.43
N THR A 60 16.97 -2.23 2.33
CA THR A 60 17.60 -1.64 1.15
C THR A 60 16.90 -0.31 0.86
N MET A 61 17.57 0.59 0.15
CA MET A 61 16.99 1.89 -0.21
C MET A 61 15.74 1.69 -1.08
N GLU A 62 15.81 0.75 -2.01
CA GLU A 62 14.73 0.40 -2.93
C GLU A 62 13.51 -0.12 -2.18
N ALA A 63 13.69 -1.03 -1.22
CA ALA A 63 12.59 -1.54 -0.42
C ALA A 63 11.96 -0.45 0.47
N LEU A 64 12.78 0.47 0.98
CA LEU A 64 12.30 1.59 1.80
C LEU A 64 11.47 2.57 0.96
N VAL A 65 11.92 2.88 -0.27
CA VAL A 65 11.17 3.71 -1.20
C VAL A 65 9.84 3.07 -1.56
N VAL A 66 9.84 1.78 -1.92
CA VAL A 66 8.61 1.05 -2.26
C VAL A 66 7.63 1.04 -1.08
N HIS A 67 8.12 0.81 0.15
CA HIS A 67 7.28 0.88 1.33
C HIS A 67 6.61 2.26 1.49
N PHE A 68 7.38 3.35 1.41
CA PHE A 68 6.80 4.68 1.57
C PHE A 68 5.85 5.06 0.43
N MET A 69 6.07 4.55 -0.78
CA MET A 69 5.13 4.74 -1.89
C MET A 69 3.80 4.01 -1.61
N ASP A 70 3.85 2.77 -1.12
CA ASP A 70 2.66 1.98 -0.79
C ASP A 70 1.88 2.59 0.38
N ASP A 71 2.57 2.96 1.46
CA ASP A 71 1.96 3.61 2.62
C ASP A 71 1.34 4.97 2.28
N LEU A 72 2.00 5.76 1.43
CA LEU A 72 1.46 7.02 0.94
C LEU A 72 0.21 6.81 0.10
N ASP A 73 0.22 5.86 -0.84
CA ASP A 73 -0.94 5.54 -1.68
C ASP A 73 -2.13 5.08 -0.83
N ALA A 74 -1.91 4.18 0.12
CA ALA A 74 -2.94 3.71 1.04
C ALA A 74 -3.55 4.86 1.86
N LYS A 75 -2.72 5.78 2.38
CA LYS A 75 -3.19 6.96 3.11
C LYS A 75 -3.96 7.93 2.22
N LEU A 76 -3.49 8.20 1.00
CA LEU A 76 -4.20 9.07 0.07
C LEU A 76 -5.56 8.49 -0.32
N ASN A 77 -5.62 7.19 -0.63
CA ASN A 77 -6.86 6.48 -0.93
C ASN A 77 -7.83 6.50 0.26
N ALA A 78 -7.34 6.27 1.48
CA ALA A 78 -8.15 6.37 2.69
C ALA A 78 -8.70 7.79 2.87
N PHE A 79 -7.85 8.82 2.75
CA PHE A 79 -8.25 10.22 2.87
C PHE A 79 -9.36 10.57 1.88
N GLN A 80 -9.18 10.24 0.60
CA GLN A 80 -10.17 10.49 -0.45
C GLN A 80 -11.48 9.75 -0.17
N SER A 81 -11.41 8.49 0.23
CA SER A 81 -12.60 7.67 0.54
C SER A 81 -13.38 8.23 1.72
N ILE A 82 -12.70 8.68 2.78
CA ILE A 82 -13.33 9.29 3.96
C ILE A 82 -14.02 10.60 3.57
N VAL A 83 -13.34 11.48 2.83
CA VAL A 83 -13.92 12.75 2.37
C VAL A 83 -15.13 12.50 1.45
N ALA A 84 -15.03 11.55 0.52
CA ALA A 84 -16.12 11.19 -0.37
C ALA A 84 -17.33 10.62 0.39
N ALA A 85 -17.11 9.82 1.43
CA ALA A 85 -18.17 9.27 2.26
C ALA A 85 -18.93 10.35 3.06
N ASP A 86 -18.26 11.45 3.45
CA ASP A 86 -18.88 12.58 4.15
C ASP A 86 -19.42 13.67 3.18
N ALA A 87 -19.37 13.44 1.87
CA ALA A 87 -19.69 14.47 0.87
C ALA A 87 -21.14 14.96 0.91
N ALA A 88 -22.08 14.17 1.45
CA ALA A 88 -23.48 14.56 1.61
C ALA A 88 -23.71 15.54 2.78
N ASN A 89 -22.76 15.64 3.71
CA ASN A 89 -22.82 16.59 4.82
C ASN A 89 -22.34 17.97 4.34
N THR A 90 -23.28 18.87 4.09
CA THR A 90 -23.01 20.23 3.59
C THR A 90 -22.96 21.31 4.68
N ASP A 91 -23.17 20.94 5.94
CA ASP A 91 -23.24 21.90 7.05
C ASP A 91 -21.86 22.43 7.45
N THR A 92 -20.79 21.74 7.04
CA THR A 92 -19.40 22.03 7.39
C THR A 92 -18.45 21.55 6.29
N GLU A 93 -17.30 22.23 6.14
CA GLU A 93 -16.20 21.83 5.24
C GLU A 93 -15.25 20.79 5.85
N TRP A 94 -15.52 20.34 7.07
CA TRP A 94 -14.72 19.35 7.78
C TRP A 94 -15.50 18.04 7.92
N THR A 95 -14.79 16.91 7.85
CA THR A 95 -15.37 15.62 8.23
C THR A 95 -15.58 15.55 9.74
N ALA A 96 -16.29 14.53 10.23
CA ALA A 96 -16.17 14.13 11.63
C ALA A 96 -14.71 13.73 11.98
N TYR A 97 -14.38 13.68 13.28
CA TYR A 97 -13.03 13.29 13.73
C TYR A 97 -12.68 11.90 13.20
N ASN A 98 -11.61 11.81 12.40
CA ASN A 98 -11.16 10.55 11.86
C ASN A 98 -10.09 9.93 12.78
N ARG A 99 -10.35 8.70 13.26
CA ARG A 99 -9.44 8.00 14.16
C ARG A 99 -8.16 7.53 13.49
N PHE A 100 -8.19 7.18 12.21
CA PHE A 100 -7.01 6.71 11.48
C PHE A 100 -5.98 7.84 11.28
N PHE A 101 -6.45 9.05 10.96
CA PHE A 101 -5.59 10.23 10.84
C PHE A 101 -5.44 11.01 12.15
N GLU A 102 -6.20 10.66 13.19
CA GLU A 102 -6.27 11.38 14.47
C GLU A 102 -6.60 12.87 14.33
N ARG A 103 -7.38 13.24 13.32
CA ARG A 103 -7.75 14.64 13.02
C ARG A 103 -9.04 14.73 12.22
N TYR A 104 -9.58 15.94 12.14
CA TYR A 104 -10.64 16.28 11.17
C TYR A 104 -10.01 16.49 9.79
N LEU A 105 -10.66 16.01 8.73
CA LEU A 105 -10.17 16.16 7.36
C LEU A 105 -10.93 17.28 6.65
N TYR A 106 -10.22 18.11 5.90
CA TYR A 106 -10.83 19.19 5.13
C TYR A 106 -11.36 18.66 3.79
N LYS A 107 -12.65 18.87 3.51
CA LYS A 107 -13.35 18.35 2.32
C LYS A 107 -13.07 19.15 1.05
N ARG A 108 -12.69 20.43 1.21
CA ARG A 108 -12.41 21.41 0.14
C ARG A 108 -13.64 21.69 -0.72
N LYS A 109 -13.96 22.96 -0.98
CA LYS A 109 -15.12 23.31 -1.80
C LYS A 109 -14.92 22.87 -3.24
N LYS A 110 -15.98 22.33 -3.84
CA LYS A 110 -16.04 22.02 -5.28
C LYS A 110 -15.84 23.34 -6.06
N GLY A 111 -14.62 23.57 -6.58
CA GLY A 111 -14.24 24.79 -7.30
C GLY A 111 -12.93 25.45 -6.82
N GLU A 112 -12.42 25.09 -5.63
CA GLU A 112 -11.12 25.54 -5.14
C GLU A 112 -10.03 24.51 -5.51
N THR A 113 -9.77 24.31 -6.81
CA THR A 113 -8.53 23.62 -7.20
C THR A 113 -7.34 24.47 -6.78
N ALA A 114 -6.38 23.87 -6.08
CA ALA A 114 -5.05 24.45 -5.97
C ALA A 114 -4.52 24.69 -7.38
N GLY A 115 -4.09 25.92 -7.66
CA GLY A 115 -3.25 26.19 -8.82
C GLY A 115 -1.92 25.45 -8.73
#